data_AF-A0A8S3DJP7-F1
#
_entry.id   AF-A0A8S3DJP7-F1
#
_cell.length_a   1.000
_cell.length_b   1.000
_cell.length_c   1.000
_cell.angle_alpha   90.00
_cell.angle_beta   90.00
_cell.angle_gamma   90.00
#
_symmetry.space_group_name_H-M   'P 1'
#
loop_
_entity.id
_entity.type
_entity.pdbx_description
1 polymer ?
#
loop_
_entity_poly.entity_id
_entity_poly.type
_entity_poly.pdbx_seq_one_letter_code
_entity_poly.pdbx_strand_id
1 'polypeptide(L)' 'SAPPTPSTKRGRPSLDSTLNENNQTTTSRAVPNSIPPPSVRLDKFDHWPIHTSKGRCRNFGCIGYTRICCSKCQLRLCLN' A
#
# COMPACT_ATOMS: atom_id res chain seq x y z
N SER A 1 45.30 -33.95 -14.46
CA SER A 1 45.06 -33.20 -13.23
C SER A 1 43.95 -32.18 -13.45
N ALA A 2 42.95 -32.18 -12.57
CA ALA A 2 41.66 -31.48 -12.68
C ALA A 2 41.77 -29.96 -12.42
N PRO A 3 40.74 -29.14 -12.80
CA PRO A 3 40.78 -27.67 -12.77
C PRO A 3 40.50 -27.06 -11.38
N PRO A 4 40.92 -25.79 -11.10
CA PRO A 4 40.57 -25.09 -9.87
C PRO A 4 39.14 -24.53 -9.89
N THR A 5 38.47 -24.68 -8.75
CA THR A 5 37.04 -24.52 -8.46
C THR A 5 36.64 -23.10 -7.98
N PRO A 6 35.32 -22.78 -7.90
CA PRO A 6 34.79 -21.43 -7.99
C PRO A 6 34.66 -20.66 -6.67
N SER A 7 34.37 -19.37 -6.86
CA SER A 7 34.21 -18.27 -5.90
C SER A 7 33.42 -18.56 -4.60
N THR A 8 34.01 -18.14 -3.48
CA THR A 8 33.41 -18.17 -2.14
C THR A 8 32.23 -17.19 -2.03
N LYS A 9 31.00 -17.72 -2.03
CA LYS A 9 29.81 -16.98 -1.58
C LYS A 9 29.81 -16.93 -0.04
N ARG A 10 29.68 -15.72 0.55
CA ARG A 10 29.61 -15.50 2.00
C ARG A 10 28.20 -15.82 2.53
N GLY A 11 28.11 -16.83 3.42
CA GLY A 11 26.98 -17.17 4.33
C GLY A 11 25.80 -17.92 3.68
N ARG A 12 24.94 -18.68 4.38
CA ARG A 12 25.07 -19.62 5.54
C ARG A 12 24.59 -20.98 4.98
N PRO A 13 25.16 -22.13 5.36
CA PRO A 13 24.82 -23.44 4.77
C PRO A 13 23.34 -23.75 4.93
N SER A 14 22.73 -24.32 3.88
CA SER A 14 21.39 -24.91 3.96
C SER A 14 21.44 -26.07 4.94
N LEU A 15 20.99 -25.84 6.18
CA LEU A 15 20.75 -26.91 7.14
C LEU A 15 19.34 -27.44 6.88
N ASP A 16 19.30 -28.71 6.51
CA ASP A 16 18.12 -29.52 6.29
C ASP A 16 17.02 -29.22 7.34
N SER A 17 15.87 -28.78 6.84
CA SER A 17 14.62 -28.79 7.58
C SER A 17 13.54 -28.97 6.54
N THR A 18 13.11 -30.21 6.42
CA THR A 18 11.87 -30.66 5.80
C THR A 18 10.70 -29.78 6.27
N LEU A 19 10.51 -28.64 5.63
CA LEU A 19 9.38 -27.75 5.87
C LEU A 19 8.27 -28.08 4.87
N ASN A 20 7.46 -29.04 5.32
CA ASN A 20 6.01 -28.93 5.38
C ASN A 20 5.37 -28.08 4.27
N GLU A 21 4.75 -28.77 3.32
CA GLU A 21 3.68 -28.26 2.46
C GLU A 21 2.66 -27.52 3.33
N ASN A 22 2.73 -26.18 3.38
CA ASN A 22 1.68 -25.21 3.76
C ASN A 22 2.30 -23.91 4.29
N ASN A 23 3.09 -23.21 3.48
CA ASN A 23 3.30 -21.79 3.73
C ASN A 23 2.66 -21.00 2.59
N GLN A 24 1.36 -20.79 2.74
CA GLN A 24 0.63 -19.74 2.04
C GLN A 24 1.38 -18.43 2.30
N THR A 25 2.23 -18.01 1.36
CA THR A 25 2.70 -16.64 1.27
C THR A 25 1.52 -15.77 0.85
N THR A 26 0.55 -15.62 1.75
CA THR A 26 -0.37 -14.49 1.72
C THR A 26 0.50 -13.29 2.03
N THR A 27 1.04 -12.68 0.97
CA THR A 27 1.39 -11.27 1.02
C THR A 27 0.18 -10.59 1.62
N SER A 28 0.34 -10.06 2.84
CA SER A 28 -0.73 -9.39 3.55
C SER A 28 -1.26 -8.31 2.61
N ARG A 29 -2.38 -8.58 1.94
CA ARG A 29 -3.06 -7.60 1.10
C ARG A 29 -3.27 -6.41 2.01
N ALA A 30 -2.62 -5.30 1.68
CA ALA A 30 -2.77 -4.05 2.41
C ALA A 30 -4.25 -3.90 2.70
N VAL A 31 -4.60 -3.85 4.00
CA VAL A 31 -5.97 -3.75 4.46
C VAL A 31 -6.64 -2.70 3.58
N PRO A 32 -7.68 -3.05 2.79
CA PRO A 32 -8.31 -2.09 1.93
C PRO A 32 -8.79 -0.96 2.83
N ASN A 33 -8.15 0.21 2.72
CA ASN A 33 -8.56 1.40 3.45
C ASN A 33 -10.07 1.51 3.26
N SER A 34 -10.83 1.50 4.35
CA SER A 34 -12.28 1.55 4.29
C SER A 34 -12.69 2.67 3.35
N ILE A 35 -13.22 2.27 2.18
CA ILE A 35 -13.65 3.23 1.18
C ILE A 35 -14.83 3.95 1.83
N PRO A 36 -14.80 5.29 1.93
CA PRO A 36 -15.91 6.04 2.50
C PRO A 36 -17.20 5.72 1.72
N PRO A 37 -18.36 5.79 2.38
CA PRO A 37 -19.64 5.52 1.73
C PRO A 37 -19.87 6.46 0.52
N PRO A 38 -20.61 6.00 -0.51
CA PRO A 38 -20.82 6.75 -1.74
C PRO A 38 -21.54 8.09 -1.50
N SER A 39 -22.37 8.18 -0.45
CA SER A 39 -23.00 9.43 -0.02
C SER A 39 -21.99 10.51 0.34
N VAL A 40 -20.86 10.15 0.95
CA VAL A 40 -19.77 11.05 1.30
C VAL A 40 -18.88 11.34 0.10
N ARG A 41 -18.80 10.40 -0.85
CA ARG A 41 -17.88 10.44 -2.00
C ARG A 41 -18.47 11.16 -3.22
N LEU A 42 -19.80 11.18 -3.33
CA LEU A 42 -20.57 11.78 -4.43
C LEU A 42 -21.29 13.07 -3.99
N ASP A 43 -21.09 13.52 -2.75
CA ASP A 43 -21.61 14.81 -2.29
C ASP A 43 -20.91 15.92 -3.07
N LYS A 44 -21.65 16.54 -3.99
CA LYS A 44 -21.05 17.33 -5.07
C LYS A 44 -20.38 18.61 -4.59
N PHE A 45 -20.85 19.22 -3.50
CA PHE A 45 -20.44 20.58 -3.14
C PHE A 45 -20.36 20.89 -1.64
N ASP A 46 -20.76 19.99 -0.73
CA ASP A 46 -20.74 20.28 0.71
C ASP A 46 -19.44 19.79 1.39
N HIS A 47 -18.31 19.97 0.71
CA HIS A 47 -16.99 19.70 1.25
C HIS A 47 -16.30 21.01 1.62
N TRP A 48 -16.05 21.20 2.91
CA TRP A 48 -15.23 22.32 3.39
C TRP A 48 -13.74 21.96 3.31
N PRO A 49 -12.98 22.51 2.33
CA PRO A 49 -11.58 22.15 2.17
C PRO A 49 -10.74 22.76 3.29
N ILE A 50 -9.96 21.93 3.96
CA ILE A 50 -8.94 22.33 4.92
C ILE A 50 -7.59 21.79 4.47
N HIS A 51 -6.53 22.54 4.76
CA HIS A 51 -5.17 22.10 4.50
C HIS A 51 -4.75 21.05 5.54
N THR A 52 -4.18 19.95 5.06
CA THR A 52 -3.67 18.84 5.87
C THR A 52 -2.32 18.37 5.33
N SER A 53 -1.74 17.37 5.98
CA SER A 53 -0.52 16.71 5.52
C SER A 53 -0.66 16.16 4.10
N LYS A 54 0.44 15.88 3.41
CA LYS A 54 0.39 15.22 2.10
C LYS A 54 -0.16 13.80 2.26
N GLY A 55 -1.19 13.43 1.49
CA GLY A 55 -1.74 12.08 1.49
C GLY A 55 -2.34 11.69 0.14
N ARG A 56 -2.74 10.41 -0.02
CA ARG A 56 -3.38 9.92 -1.25
C ARG A 56 -4.80 10.46 -1.38
N CYS A 57 -5.18 10.85 -2.61
CA CYS A 57 -6.55 11.20 -2.94
C CYS A 57 -7.43 9.93 -2.82
N ARG A 58 -8.58 10.04 -2.14
CA ARG A 58 -9.55 8.94 -1.98
C ARG A 58 -10.67 9.00 -3.02
N ASN A 59 -10.55 9.86 -4.02
CA ASN A 59 -11.44 9.87 -5.16
C ASN A 59 -11.28 8.58 -5.99
N PHE A 60 -12.36 8.08 -6.57
CA PHE A 60 -12.34 6.83 -7.32
C PHE A 60 -11.46 6.96 -8.57
N GLY A 61 -10.55 6.00 -8.77
CA GLY A 61 -9.62 6.02 -9.91
C GLY A 61 -8.51 7.09 -9.81
N CYS A 62 -8.44 7.87 -8.73
CA CYS A 62 -7.37 8.84 -8.56
C CYS A 62 -6.16 8.22 -7.87
N ILE A 63 -4.97 8.38 -8.47
CA ILE A 63 -3.67 7.93 -7.94
C ILE A 63 -2.85 9.12 -7.40
N GLY A 64 -3.41 10.34 -7.49
CA GLY A 64 -2.76 11.58 -7.10
C GLY A 64 -2.59 11.75 -5.59
N TYR A 65 -1.73 12.70 -5.23
CA TYR A 65 -1.57 13.18 -3.86
C TYR A 65 -2.27 14.52 -3.70
N THR A 66 -2.88 14.73 -2.54
CA THR A 66 -3.53 15.99 -2.15
C THR A 66 -3.05 16.42 -0.76
N ARG A 67 -3.04 17.73 -0.54
CA ARG A 67 -2.88 18.36 0.79
C ARG A 67 -4.20 18.93 1.31
N ILE A 68 -5.30 18.60 0.65
CA ILE A 68 -6.62 19.10 0.97
C ILE A 68 -7.45 17.92 1.48
N CYS A 69 -8.12 18.12 2.61
CA CYS A 69 -9.18 17.23 3.07
C CYS A 69 -10.44 18.01 3.39
N CYS A 70 -11.58 17.34 3.34
CA CYS A 70 -12.83 17.92 3.82
C CYS A 70 -12.86 17.86 5.36
N SER A 71 -13.20 18.96 6.04
CA SER A 71 -13.32 18.96 7.52
C SER A 71 -14.48 18.09 8.01
N LYS A 72 -15.62 18.11 7.32
CA LYS A 72 -16.84 17.33 7.63
C LYS A 72 -16.64 15.83 7.43
N CYS A 73 -16.00 15.45 6.32
CA CYS A 73 -15.88 14.06 5.91
C CYS A 73 -14.51 13.44 6.23
N GLN A 74 -13.55 14.25 6.68
CA GLN A 74 -12.14 13.89 6.90
C GLN A 74 -11.51 13.19 5.69
N LEU A 75 -12.05 13.45 4.50
CA LEU A 75 -11.70 12.76 3.28
C LEU A 75 -10.73 13.61 2.46
N ARG A 76 -9.61 12.99 2.07
CA ARG A 76 -8.61 13.61 1.21
C ARG A 76 -9.10 13.56 -0.23
N LEU A 77 -9.49 14.71 -0.77
CA LEU A 77 -9.96 14.87 -2.14
C LEU A 77 -9.06 15.88 -2.86
N CYS A 78 -8.90 15.65 -4.15
CA CYS A 78 -8.11 16.47 -5.05
C CYS A 78 -9.07 17.37 -5.84
N LEU A 79 -8.71 18.65 -6.03
CA LEU A 79 -9.54 19.67 -6.70
C LEU A 79 -9.44 19.57 -8.24
N ASN A 80 -9.59 18.37 -8.78
CA ASN A 80 -9.38 18.10 -10.21
C ASN A 80 -10.51 18.64 -11.07
#